data_AF-A0A1F6BS63-F1
#
_entry.id   AF-A0A1F6BS63-F1
#
_cell.length_a   1.000
_cell.length_b   1.000
_cell.length_c   1.000
_cell.angle_alpha   90.00
_cell.angle_beta   90.00
_cell.angle_gamma   90.00
#
_symmetry.space_group_name_H-M   'P 1'
#
loop_
_entity.id
_entity.type
_entity.pdbx_description
1 polymer ?
#
loop_
_entity_poly.entity_id
_entity_poly.type
_entity_poly.pdbx_seq_one_letter_code
_entity_poly.pdbx_strand_id
1 'polypeptide(L)'
;MKNKIIQFIPALVTLLIIGFRYFSIWCADSILSCYSSWINQIALSITKPLYLFSLFFLPIAIVLAFVPRYIFNSWLKFAAWSLPLLFVLVATQPVVSSFLSTNRDDAARLAGQVFAAISLLLIVWRALHSART
;
A
#
# COMPACT_ATOMS: atom_id res chain seq x y z
N MET A 1 -23.97 -2.08 12.38
CA MET A 1 -23.01 -1.03 11.93
C MET A 1 -21.58 -1.25 12.44
N LYS A 2 -21.33 -1.71 13.69
CA LYS A 2 -19.98 -1.91 14.26
C LYS A 2 -18.99 -2.72 13.39
N ASN A 3 -19.47 -3.67 12.58
CA ASN A 3 -18.60 -4.55 11.77
C ASN A 3 -18.12 -3.94 10.44
N LYS A 4 -18.68 -2.81 9.96
CA LYS A 4 -18.20 -2.15 8.73
C LYS A 4 -16.92 -1.35 8.95
N ILE A 5 -16.63 -0.97 10.20
CA ILE A 5 -15.44 -0.16 10.56
C ILE A 5 -14.15 -0.86 10.12
N ILE A 6 -14.09 -2.19 10.25
CA ILE A 6 -12.91 -2.99 9.88
C ILE A 6 -12.61 -2.90 8.37
N GLN A 7 -13.64 -2.77 7.53
CA GLN A 7 -13.50 -2.66 6.08
C GLN A 7 -12.97 -1.29 5.64
N PHE A 8 -13.08 -0.28 6.49
CA PHE A 8 -12.49 1.05 6.26
C PHE A 8 -11.02 1.15 6.68
N ILE A 9 -10.50 0.21 7.48
CA ILE A 9 -9.11 0.23 7.96
C ILE A 9 -8.11 0.31 6.79
N PRO A 10 -8.21 -0.49 5.71
CA PRO A 10 -7.25 -0.39 4.61
C PRO A 10 -7.22 0.99 3.96
N ALA A 11 -8.39 1.62 3.77
CA ALA A 11 -8.48 2.96 3.20
C ALA A 11 -7.88 4.00 4.14
N LEU A 12 -8.20 3.93 5.44
CA LEU A 12 -7.64 4.82 6.45
C LEU A 12 -6.12 4.72 6.52
N VAL A 13 -5.57 3.50 6.57
CA VAL A 13 -4.12 3.26 6.60
C VAL A 13 -3.45 3.82 5.34
N THR A 14 -4.06 3.61 4.16
CA THR A 14 -3.53 4.11 2.89
C THR A 14 -3.50 5.65 2.88
N LEU A 15 -4.57 6.30 3.34
CA LEU A 15 -4.63 7.75 3.45
C LEU A 15 -3.63 8.30 4.46
N LEU A 16 -3.43 7.61 5.59
CA LEU A 16 -2.41 8.00 6.58
C LEU A 16 -1.00 7.92 6.00
N ILE A 17 -0.66 6.88 5.23
CA ILE A 17 0.64 6.76 4.57
C ILE A 17 0.85 7.90 3.57
N ILE A 18 -0.16 8.20 2.75
CA ILE A 18 -0.11 9.30 1.78
C ILE A 18 0.06 10.64 2.50
N GLY A 19 -0.76 10.91 3.53
CA GLY A 19 -0.69 12.13 4.33
C GLY A 19 0.64 12.29 5.04
N PHE A 20 1.19 11.21 5.62
CA PHE A 20 2.48 11.22 6.29
C PHE A 20 3.62 11.58 5.34
N ARG A 21 3.56 11.13 4.08
CA ARG A 21 4.53 11.51 3.04
C ARG A 21 4.50 13.02 2.77
N TYR A 22 3.30 13.58 2.56
CA TYR A 22 3.15 15.01 2.33
C TYR A 22 3.61 15.84 3.54
N PHE A 23 3.22 15.42 4.74
CA PHE A 23 3.65 16.07 5.98
C PHE A 23 5.16 16.05 6.15
N SER A 24 5.81 14.93 5.83
CA SER A 24 7.27 14.78 5.94
C SER A 24 8.02 15.67 4.95
N ILE A 25 7.56 15.77 3.70
CA ILE A 25 8.13 16.69 2.70
C ILE A 25 7.95 18.13 3.17
N TRP A 26 6.73 18.51 3.56
CA TRP A 26 6.44 19.85 4.05
C TRP A 26 7.31 20.23 5.26
N CYS A 27 7.54 19.32 6.21
CA CYS A 27 8.43 19.58 7.35
C CYS A 27 9.87 19.79 6.92
N ALA A 28 10.38 18.95 6.01
CA ALA A 28 11.75 19.04 5.52
C ALA A 28 12.00 20.36 4.77
N ASP A 29 11.02 20.83 4.00
CA ASP A 29 11.12 22.06 3.21
C ASP A 29 10.90 23.33 4.05
N SER A 30 10.01 23.28 5.04
CA SER A 30 9.60 24.47 5.81
C SER A 30 10.39 24.70 7.09
N ILE A 31 10.99 23.65 7.68
CA ILE A 31 11.60 23.70 9.01
C ILE A 31 13.04 23.17 8.95
N LEU A 32 14.02 24.07 9.14
CA LEU A 32 15.46 23.75 9.07
C LEU A 32 15.88 22.61 10.02
N SER A 33 15.26 22.50 11.20
CA SER A 33 15.53 21.43 12.17
C SER A 33 15.03 20.06 11.72
N CYS A 34 14.03 20.00 10.83
CA CYS A 34 13.53 18.76 10.24
C CYS A 34 14.51 18.18 9.20
N TYR A 35 15.27 19.04 8.51
CA TYR A 35 16.19 18.65 7.43
C TYR A 35 17.33 17.71 7.87
N SER A 36 17.91 17.92 9.07
CA SER A 36 18.99 17.09 9.61
C SER A 36 18.51 15.98 10.55
N SER A 37 17.20 15.87 10.78
CA SER A 37 16.65 14.89 11.71
C SER A 37 16.54 13.50 11.07
N TRP A 38 16.35 12.45 11.88
CA TRP A 38 16.07 11.10 11.36
C TRP A 38 14.91 11.13 10.36
N ILE A 39 13.97 12.07 10.55
CA ILE A 39 12.73 12.17 9.78
C ILE A 39 13.05 12.28 8.29
N ASN A 40 14.12 12.98 7.91
CA ASN A 40 14.52 13.09 6.51
C ASN A 40 15.04 11.74 5.95
N GLN A 41 15.83 10.99 6.72
CA GLN A 41 16.33 9.67 6.30
C GLN A 41 15.21 8.62 6.22
N ILE A 42 14.29 8.59 7.18
CA ILE A 42 13.13 7.67 7.19
C ILE A 42 12.12 8.07 6.10
N ALA A 43 11.88 9.37 5.93
CA ALA A 43 11.01 9.89 4.88
C ALA A 43 11.53 9.45 3.51
N LEU A 44 12.81 9.65 3.20
CA LEU A 44 13.31 9.34 1.86
C LEU A 44 13.43 7.82 1.60
N SER A 45 13.84 7.03 2.59
CA SER A 45 14.16 5.61 2.38
C SER A 45 12.98 4.63 2.52
N ILE A 46 12.00 4.95 3.37
CA ILE A 46 10.87 4.05 3.69
C ILE A 46 9.54 4.65 3.21
N THR A 47 9.31 5.95 3.41
CA THR A 47 7.98 6.50 3.06
C THR A 47 7.76 6.61 1.56
N LYS A 48 8.82 6.76 0.75
CA LYS A 48 8.70 6.82 -0.72
C LYS A 48 8.15 5.53 -1.34
N PRO A 49 8.73 4.34 -1.08
CA PRO A 49 8.17 3.09 -1.60
C PRO A 49 6.78 2.79 -1.05
N LEU A 50 6.52 3.06 0.24
CA LEU A 50 5.20 2.90 0.83
C LEU A 50 4.15 3.82 0.18
N TYR A 51 4.52 5.06 -0.11
CA TYR A 51 3.67 6.01 -0.82
C TYR A 51 3.32 5.51 -2.23
N LEU A 52 4.32 5.04 -3.00
CA LEU A 52 4.10 4.50 -4.33
C LEU A 52 3.18 3.28 -4.31
N PHE A 53 3.39 2.35 -3.38
CA PHE A 53 2.51 1.21 -3.17
C PHE A 53 1.07 1.66 -2.84
N SER A 54 0.94 2.62 -1.92
CA SER A 54 -0.35 3.14 -1.45
C SER A 54 -1.18 3.78 -2.56
N LEU A 55 -0.54 4.48 -3.51
CA LEU A 55 -1.24 5.07 -4.66
C LEU A 55 -1.96 4.02 -5.51
N PHE A 56 -1.31 2.90 -5.79
CA PHE A 56 -1.93 1.81 -6.58
C PHE A 56 -2.97 1.05 -5.77
N PHE A 57 -2.80 0.94 -4.46
CA PHE A 57 -3.73 0.23 -3.59
C PHE A 57 -4.99 1.04 -3.24
N LEU A 58 -4.92 2.38 -3.25
CA LEU A 58 -6.02 3.26 -2.82
C LEU A 58 -7.38 2.97 -3.49
N PRO A 59 -7.48 2.78 -4.82
CA PRO A 59 -8.77 2.45 -5.45
C PRO A 59 -9.34 1.13 -4.93
N ILE A 60 -8.50 0.12 -4.71
CA ILE A 60 -8.89 -1.17 -4.16
C ILE A 60 -9.35 -1.01 -2.71
N ALA A 61 -8.63 -0.22 -1.90
CA ALA A 61 -8.98 0.06 -0.53
C ALA A 61 -10.37 0.73 -0.40
N ILE A 62 -10.72 1.62 -1.33
CA ILE A 62 -12.04 2.23 -1.41
C ILE A 62 -13.09 1.17 -1.77
N VAL A 63 -12.86 0.34 -2.79
CA VAL A 63 -13.78 -0.74 -3.19
C VAL A 63 -14.05 -1.68 -2.01
N LEU A 64 -13.01 -2.05 -1.26
CA LEU A 64 -13.12 -2.95 -0.10
C LEU A 64 -14.05 -2.43 1.01
N ALA A 65 -14.26 -1.12 1.11
CA ALA A 65 -15.20 -0.54 2.07
C ALA A 65 -16.67 -0.88 1.74
N PHE A 66 -16.95 -1.21 0.48
CA PHE A 66 -18.31 -1.48 -0.02
C PHE A 66 -18.58 -2.97 -0.30
N VAL A 67 -17.56 -3.82 -0.37
CA VAL A 67 -17.76 -5.25 -0.66
C VAL A 67 -18.43 -5.99 0.51
N PRO A 68 -19.18 -7.07 0.21
CA PRO A 68 -19.68 -7.98 1.23
C PRO A 68 -18.58 -8.57 2.12
N ARG A 69 -18.92 -8.86 3.38
CA ARG A 69 -17.96 -9.32 4.40
C ARG A 69 -17.25 -10.62 4.04
N TYR A 70 -17.91 -11.54 3.34
CA TYR A 70 -17.28 -12.79 2.92
C TYR A 70 -16.17 -12.57 1.89
N ILE A 71 -16.35 -11.61 0.96
CA ILE A 71 -15.31 -11.20 0.00
C ILE A 71 -14.16 -10.54 0.76
N PHE A 72 -14.48 -9.61 1.68
CA PHE A 72 -13.46 -8.94 2.49
C PHE A 72 -12.63 -9.94 3.31
N ASN A 73 -13.25 -10.93 3.96
CA ASN A 73 -12.52 -11.94 4.72
C ASN A 73 -11.62 -12.80 3.82
N SER A 74 -12.05 -13.13 2.60
CA SER A 74 -11.20 -13.83 1.63
C SER A 74 -10.02 -12.98 1.19
N TRP A 75 -10.26 -11.69 0.94
CA TRP A 75 -9.21 -10.72 0.60
C TRP A 75 -8.23 -10.52 1.76
N LEU A 76 -8.72 -10.42 3.00
CA LEU A 76 -7.88 -10.23 4.18
C LEU A 76 -6.92 -11.41 4.40
N LYS A 77 -7.37 -12.64 4.16
CA LYS A 77 -6.49 -13.83 4.18
C LYS A 77 -5.39 -13.74 3.13
N PHE A 78 -5.73 -13.30 1.92
CA PHE A 78 -4.73 -13.06 0.88
C PHE A 78 -3.73 -11.98 1.30
N ALA A 79 -4.22 -10.82 1.74
CA ALA A 79 -3.41 -9.69 2.17
C ALA A 79 -2.46 -10.05 3.34
N ALA A 80 -2.92 -10.85 4.30
CA ALA A 80 -2.12 -11.28 5.44
C ALA A 80 -0.85 -12.06 5.05
N TRP A 81 -0.88 -12.78 3.93
CA TRP A 81 0.29 -13.51 3.41
C TRP A 81 1.08 -12.72 2.38
N SER A 82 0.40 -11.99 1.49
CA SER A 82 1.07 -11.29 0.39
C SER A 82 1.74 -10.00 0.84
N LEU A 83 1.17 -9.24 1.78
CA LEU A 83 1.75 -7.95 2.21
C LEU A 83 3.13 -8.13 2.87
N PRO A 84 3.34 -9.07 3.80
CA PRO A 84 4.68 -9.33 4.34
C PRO A 84 5.69 -9.73 3.26
N LEU A 85 5.26 -10.57 2.31
CA LEU A 85 6.13 -11.04 1.23
C LEU A 85 6.54 -9.91 0.29
N LEU A 86 5.59 -9.04 -0.07
CA LEU A 86 5.86 -7.85 -0.88
C LEU A 86 6.73 -6.83 -0.12
N PHE A 87 6.55 -6.69 1.18
CA PHE A 87 7.39 -5.85 2.02
C PHE A 87 8.84 -6.33 2.02
N VAL A 88 9.07 -7.64 2.20
CA VAL A 88 10.41 -8.24 2.11
C VAL A 88 11.00 -8.03 0.72
N LEU A 89 10.22 -8.25 -0.34
CA LEU A 89 10.68 -8.05 -1.72
C LEU A 89 11.16 -6.62 -1.96
N VAL A 90 10.43 -5.61 -1.48
CA VAL A 90 10.81 -4.20 -1.61
C VAL A 90 12.02 -3.86 -0.74
N ALA A 91 12.09 -4.42 0.47
CA ALA A 91 13.17 -4.14 1.41
C ALA A 91 14.54 -4.66 0.93
N THR A 92 14.57 -5.78 0.20
CA THR A 92 15.81 -6.37 -0.33
C THR A 92 16.37 -5.65 -1.55
N GLN A 93 15.59 -4.76 -2.19
CA GLN A 93 16.07 -4.02 -3.36
C GLN A 93 17.00 -2.86 -2.99
N PRO A 94 18.02 -2.60 -3.83
CA PRO A 94 18.93 -1.47 -3.64
C PRO A 94 18.21 -0.13 -3.82
N VAL A 95 18.69 0.90 -3.11
CA VAL A 95 18.17 2.29 -3.18
C VAL A 95 18.65 3.02 -4.46
N VAL A 96 19.76 2.58 -5.03
CA VAL A 96 20.39 3.17 -6.21
C VAL A 96 20.35 2.16 -7.34
N SER A 97 19.88 2.58 -8.51
CA SER A 97 19.81 1.74 -9.70
C SER A 97 21.21 1.39 -10.21
N SER A 98 21.49 0.10 -10.41
CA SER A 98 22.55 -0.36 -11.29
C SER A 98 21.95 -0.88 -12.60
N PHE A 99 22.73 -0.96 -13.67
CA PHE A 99 22.26 -1.20 -15.06
C PHE A 99 21.39 -2.47 -15.25
N LEU A 100 21.43 -3.42 -14.30
CA LEU A 100 20.66 -4.66 -14.28
C LEU A 100 19.78 -4.83 -13.03
N SER A 101 19.76 -3.87 -12.09
CA SER A 101 18.97 -4.00 -10.86
C SER A 101 17.73 -3.13 -10.87
N THR A 102 16.62 -3.74 -10.48
CA THR A 102 15.39 -3.02 -10.17
C THR A 102 15.62 -2.16 -8.93
N ASN A 103 15.45 -0.84 -9.05
CA ASN A 103 15.52 0.03 -7.88
C ASN A 103 14.34 -0.28 -6.94
N ARG A 104 14.52 -0.06 -5.64
CA ARG A 104 13.49 -0.17 -4.60
C ARG A 104 12.17 0.53 -4.96
N ASP A 105 12.24 1.70 -5.58
CA ASP A 105 11.05 2.45 -6.01
C ASP A 105 10.27 1.71 -7.10
N ASP A 106 10.97 1.09 -8.06
CA ASP A 106 10.35 0.33 -9.15
C ASP A 106 9.76 -0.98 -8.64
N ALA A 107 10.45 -1.65 -7.71
CA ALA A 107 9.91 -2.82 -7.04
C ALA A 107 8.68 -2.50 -6.19
N ALA A 108 8.63 -1.36 -5.51
CA ALA A 108 7.45 -0.92 -4.78
C ALA A 108 6.27 -0.61 -5.71
N ARG A 109 6.52 0.00 -6.88
CA ARG A 109 5.50 0.21 -7.91
C ARG A 109 4.97 -1.11 -8.45
N LEU A 110 5.87 -2.03 -8.84
CA LEU A 110 5.50 -3.36 -9.33
C LEU A 110 4.70 -4.13 -8.28
N ALA A 111 5.16 -4.13 -7.03
CA ALA A 111 4.47 -4.75 -5.90
C ALA A 111 3.06 -4.18 -5.71
N GLY A 112 2.90 -2.85 -5.76
CA GLY A 112 1.61 -2.17 -5.66
C GLY A 112 0.68 -2.54 -6.80
N GLN A 113 1.18 -2.53 -8.04
CA GLN A 113 0.42 -2.89 -9.24
C GLN A 113 -0.04 -4.35 -9.21
N VAL A 114 0.87 -5.29 -8.93
CA VAL A 114 0.57 -6.73 -8.86
C VAL A 114 -0.43 -7.00 -7.73
N PHE A 115 -0.21 -6.41 -6.55
CA PHE A 115 -1.13 -6.56 -5.42
C PHE A 115 -2.52 -6.01 -5.73
N ALA A 116 -2.60 -4.84 -6.36
CA ALA A 116 -3.86 -4.24 -6.75
C ALA A 116 -4.59 -5.08 -7.82
N ALA A 117 -3.88 -5.57 -8.83
CA ALA A 117 -4.43 -6.42 -9.88
C ALA A 117 -4.98 -7.74 -9.32
N ILE A 118 -4.21 -8.45 -8.50
CA ILE A 118 -4.65 -9.70 -7.87
C ILE A 118 -5.82 -9.44 -6.91
N SER A 119 -5.79 -8.34 -6.16
CA SER A 119 -6.89 -7.96 -5.27
C SER A 119 -8.18 -7.72 -6.04
N LEU A 120 -8.11 -7.00 -7.16
CA LEU A 120 -9.26 -6.73 -8.03
C LEU A 120 -9.82 -8.04 -8.60
N LEU A 121 -8.95 -8.90 -9.15
CA LEU A 121 -9.34 -10.21 -9.68
C LEU A 121 -10.05 -11.05 -8.62
N LEU A 122 -9.52 -11.09 -7.40
CA LEU A 122 -10.12 -11.82 -6.28
C LEU A 122 -11.51 -11.28 -5.93
N ILE A 123 -11.65 -9.95 -5.85
CA ILE A 123 -12.93 -9.29 -5.56
C ILE A 123 -13.97 -9.61 -6.65
N VAL A 124 -13.61 -9.43 -7.92
CA VAL A 124 -14.48 -9.68 -9.07
C VAL A 124 -14.88 -11.16 -9.14
N TRP A 125 -13.92 -12.08 -9.01
CA TRP A 125 -14.17 -13.52 -9.04
C TRP A 125 -15.16 -13.95 -7.95
N ARG A 126 -14.96 -13.48 -6.72
CA ARG A 126 -15.84 -13.79 -5.59
C ARG A 126 -17.23 -13.16 -5.74
N ALA A 127 -17.32 -11.97 -6.33
CA ALA A 127 -18.60 -11.34 -6.62
C ALA A 127 -19.41 -12.14 -7.65
N LEU A 128 -18.78 -12.57 -8.74
CA LEU A 128 -19.43 -13.35 -9.80
C LEU A 128 -19.91 -14.72 -9.31
N HIS A 129 -19.10 -15.42 -8.50
CA HIS A 129 -19.46 -16.74 -8.00
C HIS A 129 -20.63 -16.67 -7.00
N SER A 130 -20.72 -15.60 -6.21
CA SER A 130 -21.84 -15.41 -5.28
C SER A 130 -23.15 -15.02 -5.97
N ALA A 131 -23.11 -14.48 -7.19
CA ALA A 131 -24.31 -14.14 -7.95
C ALA A 131 -24.95 -15.37 -8.64
N ARG A 132 -24.21 -16.48 -8.74
CA ARG A 132 -24.69 -17.74 -9.33
C ARG A 132 -25.32 -18.71 -8.33
N THR A 133 -25.20 -18.44 -7.04
CA THR A 133 -25.73 -19.25 -5.92
C THR A 133 -26.84 -18.50 -5.23
#